data_AF-A0A2V6NAF6-F1
#
_entry.id   AF-A0A2V6NAF6-F1
#
_cell.length_a   1.000
_cell.length_b   1.000
_cell.length_c   1.000
_cell.angle_alpha   90.00
_cell.angle_beta   90.00
_cell.angle_gamma   90.00
#
_symmetry.space_group_name_H-M   'P 1'
#
loop_
_entity.id
_entity.type
_entity.pdbx_description
1 polymer ?
#
loop_
_entity_poly.entity_id
_entity_poly.type
_entity_poly.pdbx_seq_one_letter_code
_entity_poly.pdbx_strand_id
1 'polypeptide(L)'
;MKDVETETKLRLISLQLESWKKLHDLVTYGLDKAKPIISAEQERQFTEVRANLLQETEHVLRELNLLNDLSGRAMNVLKRGSSLRTVRELSNDDAGRLEVEWNAVFTKLGVAQGQLKSLRKAFFEVTPFDYFKSRLLGRPLPP
;
A
#
# COMPACT_ATOMS: atom_id res chain seq x y z
N MET A 1 22.34 -1.33 -15.53
CA MET A 1 20.98 -1.58 -16.07
C MET A 1 20.01 -1.31 -14.92
N LYS A 2 19.08 -0.35 -15.03
CA LYS A 2 18.13 -0.09 -13.94
C LYS A 2 17.30 -1.36 -13.73
N ASP A 3 17.12 -1.79 -12.48
CA ASP A 3 16.25 -2.92 -12.18
C ASP A 3 14.79 -2.50 -12.42
N VAL A 4 14.31 -2.76 -13.64
CA VAL A 4 12.97 -2.40 -14.12
C VAL A 4 11.89 -3.05 -13.25
N GLU A 5 12.16 -4.24 -12.71
CA GLU A 5 11.23 -4.95 -11.83
C GLU A 5 11.07 -4.22 -10.50
N THR A 6 12.18 -3.84 -9.84
CA THR A 6 12.12 -3.07 -8.59
C THR A 6 11.43 -1.72 -8.78
N GLU A 7 11.70 -0.98 -9.86
CA GLU A 7 11.02 0.29 -10.13
C GLU A 7 9.52 0.10 -10.40
N THR A 8 9.14 -0.98 -11.08
CA THR A 8 7.73 -1.32 -11.32
C THR A 8 7.01 -1.64 -10.01
N LYS A 9 7.59 -2.50 -9.17
CA LYS A 9 7.05 -2.83 -7.84
C LYS A 9 6.98 -1.59 -6.93
N LEU A 10 7.98 -0.71 -6.98
CA LEU A 10 7.97 0.57 -6.25
C LEU A 10 6.83 1.49 -6.69
N ARG A 11 6.55 1.55 -8.00
CA ARG A 11 5.44 2.33 -8.53
C ARG A 11 4.10 1.75 -8.06
N LEU A 12 3.90 0.44 -8.22
CA LEU A 12 2.67 -0.26 -7.80
C LEU A 12 2.38 -0.03 -6.31
N ILE A 13 3.36 -0.29 -5.45
CA ILE A 13 3.16 -0.17 -4.00
C ILE A 13 2.93 1.27 -3.55
N SER A 14 3.51 2.24 -4.25
CA SER A 14 3.29 3.67 -3.94
C SER A 14 1.88 4.10 -4.28
N LEU A 15 1.36 3.70 -5.45
CA LEU A 15 -0.03 3.96 -5.82
C LEU A 15 -1.01 3.29 -4.85
N GLN A 16 -0.73 2.02 -4.52
CA GLN A 16 -1.55 1.27 -3.57
C GLN A 16 -1.59 1.95 -2.20
N LEU A 17 -0.44 2.36 -1.65
CA LEU A 17 -0.38 3.08 -0.37
C LEU A 17 -1.16 4.40 -0.38
N GLU A 18 -1.10 5.17 -1.47
CA GLU A 18 -1.90 6.41 -1.61
C GLU A 18 -3.41 6.11 -1.62
N SER A 19 -3.84 5.06 -2.30
CA SER A 19 -5.24 4.63 -2.28
C SER A 19 -5.70 4.20 -0.87
N TRP A 20 -4.87 3.46 -0.14
CA TRP A 20 -5.17 3.06 1.25
C TRP A 20 -5.23 4.25 2.22
N LYS A 21 -4.40 5.29 2.03
CA LYS A 21 -4.48 6.54 2.80
C LYS A 21 -5.78 7.29 2.52
N LYS A 22 -6.14 7.46 1.24
CA LYS A 22 -7.40 8.11 0.87
C LYS A 22 -8.61 7.40 1.45
N LEU A 23 -8.60 6.06 1.43
CA LEU A 23 -9.65 5.27 2.08
C LEU A 23 -9.69 5.56 3.59
N HIS A 24 -8.55 5.57 4.25
CA HIS A 24 -8.46 5.85 5.69
C HIS A 24 -8.97 7.24 6.06
N ASP A 25 -8.63 8.27 5.30
CA ASP A 25 -9.09 9.63 5.57
C ASP A 25 -10.62 9.72 5.52
N LEU A 26 -11.23 9.06 4.53
CA LEU A 26 -12.68 8.97 4.41
C LEU A 26 -13.30 8.13 5.52
N VAL A 27 -12.70 6.99 5.87
CA VAL A 27 -13.15 6.14 6.99
C VAL A 27 -13.11 6.93 8.30
N THR A 28 -12.01 7.62 8.58
CA THR A 28 -11.84 8.45 9.79
C THR A 28 -12.90 9.52 9.86
N TYR A 29 -13.19 10.18 8.73
CA TYR A 29 -14.29 11.12 8.64
C TYR A 29 -15.65 10.48 8.94
N GLY A 30 -15.92 9.28 8.41
CA GLY A 30 -17.16 8.55 8.63
C GLY A 30 -17.34 8.10 10.08
N LEU A 31 -16.27 7.68 10.75
CA LEU A 31 -16.27 7.24 12.15
C LEU A 31 -16.49 8.39 13.13
N ASP A 32 -16.03 9.61 12.79
CA ASP A 32 -16.25 10.79 13.61
C ASP A 32 -17.73 11.23 13.56
N LYS A 33 -18.50 10.79 14.56
CA LYS A 33 -19.94 11.08 14.69
C LYS A 33 -20.22 12.57 14.87
N ALA A 34 -19.24 13.38 15.26
CA ALA A 34 -19.38 14.84 15.40
C ALA A 34 -19.29 15.57 14.04
N LYS A 35 -18.82 14.90 12.97
CA LYS A 35 -18.80 15.49 11.62
C LYS A 35 -20.21 15.72 11.08
N PRO A 36 -20.37 16.74 10.21
CA PRO A 36 -21.65 17.02 9.57
C PRO A 36 -22.15 15.84 8.72
N ILE A 37 -23.36 15.98 8.17
CA ILE A 37 -23.97 14.97 7.30
C ILE A 37 -23.02 14.65 6.15
N ILE A 38 -22.85 13.35 5.87
CA ILE A 38 -22.07 12.87 4.74
C ILE A 38 -22.69 13.39 3.44
N SER A 39 -21.91 14.16 2.68
CA SER A 39 -22.37 14.67 1.40
C SER A 39 -22.42 13.57 0.34
N ALA A 40 -23.23 13.76 -0.70
CA ALA A 40 -23.28 12.82 -1.83
C ALA A 40 -21.91 12.68 -2.53
N GLU A 41 -21.13 13.76 -2.56
CA GLU A 41 -19.79 13.75 -3.15
C GLU A 41 -18.80 12.93 -2.32
N GLN A 42 -18.84 13.05 -0.99
CA GLN A 42 -17.98 12.22 -0.12
C GLN A 42 -18.32 10.73 -0.24
N GLU A 43 -19.61 10.40 -0.33
CA GLU A 43 -20.06 9.02 -0.57
C GLU A 43 -19.53 8.47 -1.90
N ARG A 44 -19.60 9.30 -2.96
CA ARG A 44 -19.07 8.94 -4.28
C ARG A 44 -17.56 8.70 -4.22
N GLN A 45 -16.80 9.62 -3.61
CA GLN A 45 -15.35 9.50 -3.46
C GLN A 45 -14.96 8.23 -2.69
N PHE A 46 -15.69 7.91 -1.62
CA PHE A 46 -15.48 6.68 -0.86
C PHE A 46 -15.70 5.45 -1.73
N THR A 47 -16.80 5.41 -2.46
CA THR A 47 -17.15 4.29 -3.34
C THR A 47 -16.13 4.10 -4.45
N GLU A 48 -15.64 5.19 -5.04
CA GLU A 48 -14.63 5.17 -6.10
C GLU A 48 -13.28 4.63 -5.59
N VAL A 49 -12.76 5.18 -4.49
CA VAL A 49 -11.50 4.71 -3.88
C VAL A 49 -11.60 3.23 -3.50
N ARG A 50 -12.71 2.83 -2.89
CA ARG A 50 -12.98 1.45 -2.52
C ARG A 50 -13.05 0.53 -3.75
N ALA A 51 -13.73 0.95 -4.81
CA ALA A 51 -13.84 0.15 -6.04
C ALA A 51 -12.49 -0.08 -6.69
N ASN A 52 -11.65 0.96 -6.78
CA ASN A 52 -10.30 0.85 -7.30
C ASN A 52 -9.45 -0.12 -6.45
N LEU A 53 -9.52 0.03 -5.12
CA LEU A 53 -8.83 -0.89 -4.21
C LEU A 53 -9.30 -2.34 -4.34
N LEU A 54 -10.60 -2.58 -4.54
CA LEU A 54 -11.15 -3.93 -4.76
C LEU A 54 -10.64 -4.54 -6.09
N GLN A 55 -10.48 -3.73 -7.13
CA GLN A 55 -10.01 -4.20 -8.44
C GLN A 55 -8.51 -4.48 -8.44
N GLU A 56 -7.72 -3.67 -7.73
CA GLU A 56 -6.25 -3.67 -7.84
C GLU A 56 -5.55 -4.50 -6.75
N THR A 57 -6.15 -4.60 -5.56
CA THR A 57 -5.47 -5.16 -4.37
C THR A 57 -4.93 -6.56 -4.60
N GLU A 58 -5.72 -7.46 -5.18
CA GLU A 58 -5.27 -8.85 -5.36
C GLU A 58 -4.04 -8.93 -6.27
N HIS A 59 -4.08 -8.21 -7.39
CA HIS A 59 -2.96 -8.16 -8.33
C HIS A 59 -1.71 -7.56 -7.67
N VAL A 60 -1.84 -6.41 -7.00
CA VAL A 60 -0.70 -5.76 -6.33
C VAL A 60 -0.10 -6.65 -5.24
N LEU A 61 -0.93 -7.30 -4.42
CA LEU A 61 -0.43 -8.21 -3.39
C LEU A 61 0.26 -9.43 -3.98
N ARG A 62 -0.18 -9.92 -5.14
CA ARG A 62 0.47 -11.02 -5.86
C ARG A 62 1.85 -10.60 -6.38
N GLU A 63 1.95 -9.46 -7.04
CA GLU A 63 3.23 -8.91 -7.56
C GLU A 63 4.25 -8.63 -6.45
N LEU A 64 3.77 -8.30 -5.25
CA LEU A 64 4.61 -8.05 -4.08
C LEU A 64 4.86 -9.31 -3.23
N ASN A 65 4.31 -10.47 -3.60
CA ASN A 65 4.37 -11.70 -2.82
C ASN A 65 3.84 -11.56 -1.37
N LEU A 66 2.76 -10.77 -1.21
CA LEU A 66 2.09 -10.47 0.06
C LEU A 66 0.65 -11.03 0.15
N LEU A 67 0.22 -11.79 -0.86
CA LEU A 67 -1.16 -12.25 -0.98
C LEU A 67 -1.63 -13.08 0.22
N ASN A 68 -0.81 -14.05 0.66
CA ASN A 68 -1.14 -14.91 1.80
C ASN A 68 -1.17 -14.15 3.14
N ASP A 69 -0.39 -13.07 3.25
CA ASP A 69 -0.28 -12.28 4.48
C ASP A 69 -1.45 -11.29 4.62
N LEU A 70 -1.88 -10.68 3.51
CA LEU A 70 -2.72 -9.49 3.54
C LEU A 70 -4.09 -9.63 2.88
N SER A 71 -4.32 -10.63 2.01
CA SER A 71 -5.57 -10.71 1.23
C SER A 71 -6.82 -10.73 2.11
N GLY A 72 -6.85 -11.59 3.14
CA GLY A 72 -7.98 -11.67 4.07
C GLY A 72 -8.23 -10.36 4.82
N ARG A 73 -7.16 -9.72 5.30
CA ARG A 73 -7.23 -8.45 6.04
C ARG A 73 -7.71 -7.30 5.17
N ALA A 74 -7.16 -7.18 3.97
CA ALA A 74 -7.56 -6.17 3.00
C ALA A 74 -9.04 -6.34 2.62
N MET A 75 -9.48 -7.57 2.36
CA MET A 75 -10.88 -7.85 2.07
C MET A 75 -11.80 -7.56 3.26
N ASN A 76 -11.36 -7.81 4.50
CA ASN A 76 -12.13 -7.46 5.70
C ASN A 76 -12.39 -5.94 5.79
N VAL A 77 -11.36 -5.12 5.54
CA VAL A 77 -11.51 -3.65 5.53
C VAL A 77 -12.48 -3.20 4.43
N LEU A 78 -12.26 -3.67 3.20
CA LEU A 78 -13.06 -3.26 2.03
C LEU A 78 -14.52 -3.74 2.09
N LYS A 79 -14.80 -4.84 2.82
CA LYS A 79 -16.16 -5.33 3.04
C LYS A 79 -16.87 -4.62 4.19
N ARG A 80 -16.17 -4.34 5.30
CA ARG A 80 -16.75 -3.65 6.47
C ARG A 80 -17.12 -2.20 6.15
N GLY A 81 -16.32 -1.52 5.33
CA GLY A 81 -16.67 -0.21 4.78
C GLY A 81 -17.33 -0.33 3.42
N SER A 82 -18.55 -0.86 3.33
CA SER A 82 -19.27 -0.96 2.05
C SER A 82 -19.69 0.40 1.48
N SER A 83 -19.98 1.36 2.36
CA SER A 83 -20.34 2.75 2.07
C SER A 83 -19.87 3.64 3.22
N LEU A 84 -19.74 4.95 2.99
CA LEU A 84 -19.32 5.89 4.03
C LEU A 84 -20.39 6.02 5.13
N ARG A 85 -21.67 5.91 4.76
CA ARG A 85 -22.78 5.80 5.72
C ARG A 85 -22.70 4.54 6.58
N THR A 86 -22.38 3.39 5.98
CA THR A 86 -22.19 2.15 6.74
C THR A 86 -21.03 2.26 7.71
N VAL A 87 -19.92 2.89 7.30
CA VAL A 87 -18.81 3.21 8.21
C VAL A 87 -19.29 4.07 9.38
N ARG A 88 -20.12 5.09 9.11
CA ARG A 88 -20.72 5.93 10.16
C ARG A 88 -21.67 5.18 11.06
N GLU A 89 -22.21 4.03 10.67
CA GLU A 89 -23.12 3.22 11.48
C GLU A 89 -22.40 2.10 12.25
N LEU A 90 -21.09 1.92 12.06
CA LEU A 90 -20.31 0.92 12.78
C LEU A 90 -20.39 1.11 14.29
N SER A 91 -20.44 -0.02 14.99
CA SER A 91 -20.21 -0.12 16.42
C SER A 91 -18.76 0.25 16.75
N ASN A 92 -18.48 0.65 18.00
CA ASN A 92 -17.11 0.92 18.43
C ASN A 92 -16.21 -0.31 18.27
N ASP A 93 -16.75 -1.51 18.52
CA ASP A 93 -16.01 -2.77 18.37
C ASP A 93 -15.67 -3.04 16.90
N ASP A 94 -16.61 -2.82 15.98
CA ASP A 94 -16.36 -3.03 14.55
C ASP A 94 -15.48 -1.93 13.95
N ALA A 95 -15.56 -0.70 14.45
CA ALA A 95 -14.64 0.38 14.12
C ALA A 95 -13.21 0.03 14.55
N GLY A 96 -13.02 -0.45 15.79
CA GLY A 96 -11.72 -0.90 16.27
C GLY A 96 -11.16 -2.08 15.46
N ARG A 97 -12.00 -3.05 15.09
CA ARG A 97 -11.58 -4.15 14.20
C ARG A 97 -11.17 -3.66 12.81
N LEU A 98 -11.92 -2.71 12.24
CA LEU A 98 -11.60 -2.10 10.95
C LEU A 98 -10.25 -1.40 11.02
N GLU A 99 -10.00 -0.61 12.07
CA GLU A 99 -8.74 0.10 12.29
C GLU A 99 -7.55 -0.86 12.43
N VAL A 100 -7.70 -1.94 13.21
CA VAL A 100 -6.65 -2.97 13.37
C VAL A 100 -6.30 -3.63 12.04
N GLU A 101 -7.30 -4.02 11.25
CA GLU A 101 -7.07 -4.66 9.95
C GLU A 101 -6.47 -3.70 8.93
N TRP A 102 -6.95 -2.45 8.90
CA TRP A 102 -6.39 -1.41 8.04
C TRP A 102 -4.93 -1.13 8.39
N ASN A 103 -4.62 -0.97 9.68
CA ASN A 103 -3.25 -0.75 10.16
C ASN A 103 -2.32 -1.91 9.77
N ALA A 104 -2.77 -3.16 9.92
CA ALA A 104 -1.99 -4.33 9.54
C ALA A 104 -1.64 -4.32 8.03
N VAL A 105 -2.61 -3.99 7.17
CA VAL A 105 -2.38 -3.86 5.72
C VAL A 105 -1.42 -2.71 5.43
N PHE A 106 -1.67 -1.53 6.00
CA PHE A 106 -0.89 -0.33 5.72
C PHE A 106 0.57 -0.46 6.17
N THR A 107 0.80 -0.97 7.38
CA THR A 107 2.17 -1.19 7.91
C THR A 107 2.94 -2.18 7.05
N LYS A 108 2.34 -3.31 6.66
CA LYS A 108 3.04 -4.34 5.88
C LYS A 108 3.38 -3.85 4.46
N LEU A 109 2.48 -3.11 3.82
CA LEU A 109 2.77 -2.42 2.55
C LEU A 109 3.90 -1.39 2.73
N GLY A 110 3.91 -0.63 3.82
CA GLY A 110 4.98 0.31 4.14
C GLY A 110 6.35 -0.37 4.31
N VAL A 111 6.40 -1.49 5.01
CA VAL A 111 7.62 -2.31 5.17
C VAL A 111 8.13 -2.80 3.82
N ALA A 112 7.26 -3.36 2.98
CA ALA A 112 7.62 -3.82 1.65
C ALA A 112 8.15 -2.66 0.77
N GLN A 113 7.55 -1.46 0.88
CA GLN A 113 8.06 -0.29 0.16
C GLN A 113 9.47 0.09 0.65
N GLY A 114 9.71 0.03 1.97
CA GLY A 114 11.02 0.27 2.56
C GLY A 114 12.09 -0.72 2.06
N GLN A 115 11.74 -2.01 1.98
CA GLN A 115 12.61 -3.05 1.44
C GLN A 115 12.96 -2.80 -0.03
N LEU A 116 11.97 -2.50 -0.87
CA LEU A 116 12.19 -2.18 -2.28
C LEU A 116 13.06 -0.92 -2.47
N LYS A 117 12.87 0.12 -1.63
CA LYS A 117 13.71 1.33 -1.64
C LYS A 117 15.16 1.00 -1.26
N SER A 118 15.36 0.10 -0.30
CA SER A 118 16.68 -0.37 0.12
C SER A 118 17.37 -1.16 -1.01
N LEU A 119 16.66 -2.10 -1.64
CA LEU A 119 17.16 -2.86 -2.79
C LEU A 119 17.57 -1.93 -3.94
N ARG A 120 16.72 -0.96 -4.29
CA ARG A 120 17.04 0.06 -5.29
C ARG A 120 18.36 0.77 -4.96
N LYS A 121 18.57 1.18 -3.71
CA LYS A 121 19.80 1.86 -3.28
C LYS A 121 21.03 0.96 -3.41
N ALA A 122 20.93 -0.31 -3.01
CA ALA A 122 22.02 -1.28 -3.14
C ALA A 122 22.46 -1.46 -4.61
N PHE A 123 21.51 -1.55 -5.55
CA PHE A 123 21.84 -1.58 -6.98
C PHE A 123 22.59 -0.32 -7.45
N PHE A 124 22.23 0.86 -6.95
CA PHE A 124 22.93 2.10 -7.28
C PHE A 124 24.31 2.23 -6.63
N GLU A 125 24.55 1.62 -5.47
CA GLU A 125 25.86 1.64 -4.82
C GLU A 125 26.84 0.64 -5.47
N VAL A 126 26.35 -0.54 -5.85
CA VAL A 126 27.16 -1.59 -6.50
C VAL A 126 27.55 -1.21 -7.94
N THR A 127 26.64 -0.60 -8.71
CA THR A 127 26.85 -0.48 -10.17
C THR A 127 27.99 0.48 -10.60
N PRO A 128 28.14 1.71 -10.04
CA PRO A 128 29.19 2.63 -10.47
C PRO A 128 30.51 2.43 -9.72
N PHE A 129 30.44 2.11 -8.43
CA PHE A 129 31.63 2.05 -7.58
C PHE A 129 32.40 0.74 -7.78
N ASP A 130 31.73 -0.41 -7.89
CA ASP A 130 32.43 -1.68 -8.13
C ASP A 130 32.98 -1.79 -9.56
N TYR A 131 32.29 -1.20 -10.54
CA TYR A 131 32.82 -1.09 -11.91
C TYR A 131 34.05 -0.17 -11.98
N PHE A 132 34.04 0.96 -11.28
CA PHE A 132 35.19 1.87 -11.25
C PHE A 132 36.36 1.29 -10.43
N LYS A 133 36.07 0.64 -9.30
CA LYS A 133 37.05 0.06 -8.37
C LYS A 133 37.71 -1.20 -8.95
N SER A 134 36.98 -2.05 -9.67
CA SER A 134 37.56 -3.20 -10.40
C SER A 134 38.51 -2.74 -11.51
N ARG A 135 38.16 -1.66 -12.23
CA ARG A 135 39.02 -1.05 -13.25
C ARG A 135 40.26 -0.35 -12.69
N LEU A 136 40.16 0.26 -11.51
CA LEU A 136 41.29 0.90 -10.81
C LEU A 136 42.22 -0.10 -10.11
N LEU A 137 41.70 -1.23 -9.62
CA LEU A 137 42.46 -2.25 -8.91
C LEU A 137 42.95 -3.41 -9.81
N GLY A 138 42.66 -3.37 -11.12
CA GLY A 138 43.12 -4.37 -12.08
C GLY A 138 42.65 -5.80 -11.78
N ARG A 139 41.54 -5.97 -11.07
CA ARG A 139 41.03 -7.30 -10.70
C ARG A 139 39.97 -7.76 -11.71
N PRO A 140 39.98 -9.04 -12.12
CA PRO A 140 38.92 -9.59 -12.95
C PRO A 140 37.60 -9.61 -12.17
N LEU A 141 36.51 -9.28 -12.85
CA LEU A 141 35.16 -9.35 -12.30
C LEU A 141 34.85 -10.79 -11.86
N PRO A 142 34.28 -11.03 -10.66
CA PRO A 142 33.78 -12.34 -10.30
C PRO A 142 32.59 -12.72 -11.22
N PRO A 143 32.39 -14.03 -11.47
CA PRO A 143 31.37 -14.54 -12.38
C PRO A 143 29.94 -14.16 -11.96
#